data_AF-A0A9Q0SLG9-F1
#
_entry.id   AF-A0A9Q0SLG9-F1
#
_cell.length_a   1.000
_cell.length_b   1.000
_cell.length_c   1.000
_cell.angle_alpha   90.00
_cell.angle_beta   90.00
_cell.angle_gamma   90.00
#
_symmetry.space_group_name_H-M   'P 1'
#
loop_
_entity.id
_entity.type
_entity.pdbx_description
1 polymer ?
#
loop_
_entity_poly.entity_id
_entity_poly.type
_entity_poly.pdbx_seq_one_letter_code
_entity_poly.pdbx_strand_id
1 'polypeptide(L)'
;MAQLISVVLVLGLVFLAFSPICFCGKTTGGYLYPQFYDRSCPKAREIVHSIVAKAVAKEARMAASLLRLHFHDCFVKGCDASVLLDSTGSIVSEKGSNPNRNSLRGFEVIDEIKSALEKECPQTVSCADIMALSARDSTVLTGGSSWEVPLGRRDSRGASLSGSNNNIPAPNNTFQTILTKFKLKGLNVVDLVALSGILTQLSPLSFRKLLIWSLVFKIFVQGATQLGMLGAPASGRGCTTSQETGSLTTLFNNRLLPNCAPGAPDQEVTRTFFSWTSQVQKSSTTVTSRTYWLQKDC
;
A
#
# COMPACT_ATOMS: atom_id res chain seq x y z
N MET A 1 45.68 29.46 -49.07
CA MET A 1 45.18 29.62 -47.68
C MET A 1 43.67 29.85 -47.63
N ALA A 2 43.12 30.91 -48.26
CA ALA A 2 41.69 31.22 -48.19
C ALA A 2 40.73 30.15 -48.77
N GLN A 3 41.10 29.49 -49.88
CA GLN A 3 40.26 28.44 -50.48
C GLN A 3 40.21 27.15 -49.66
N LEU A 4 41.29 26.81 -48.96
CA LEU A 4 41.36 25.63 -48.09
C LEU A 4 40.45 25.80 -46.86
N ILE A 5 40.42 27.00 -46.29
CA ILE A 5 39.58 27.34 -45.14
C ILE A 5 38.09 27.28 -45.50
N SER A 6 37.72 27.74 -46.70
CA SER A 6 36.34 27.70 -47.19
C SER A 6 35.84 26.26 -47.39
N VAL A 7 36.67 25.38 -47.94
CA VAL A 7 36.32 23.96 -48.12
C VAL A 7 36.18 23.22 -46.79
N VAL A 8 37.07 23.50 -45.82
CA VAL A 8 37.00 22.90 -44.48
C VAL A 8 35.76 23.37 -43.71
N LEU A 9 35.38 24.64 -43.84
CA LEU A 9 34.15 25.18 -43.25
C LEU A 9 32.90 24.54 -43.86
N VAL A 10 32.84 24.39 -45.19
CA VAL A 10 31.69 23.77 -45.86
C VAL A 10 31.58 22.29 -45.50
N LEU A 11 32.70 21.55 -45.45
CA LEU A 11 32.70 20.15 -45.02
C LEU A 11 32.26 20.00 -43.55
N GLY A 12 32.75 20.86 -42.65
CA GLY A 12 32.34 20.85 -41.24
C GLY A 12 30.84 21.12 -41.02
N LEU A 13 30.26 22.01 -41.82
CA LEU A 13 28.82 22.31 -41.76
C LEU A 13 27.96 21.16 -42.31
N VAL A 14 28.43 20.44 -43.34
CA VAL A 14 27.74 19.24 -43.85
C VAL A 14 27.78 18.10 -42.84
N PHE A 15 28.89 17.91 -42.11
CA PHE A 15 28.98 16.89 -41.06
C PHE A 15 28.06 17.16 -39.86
N LEU A 16 27.81 18.43 -39.51
CA LEU A 16 26.85 18.80 -38.47
C LEU A 16 25.39 18.61 -38.91
N ALA A 17 25.09 18.76 -40.20
CA ALA A 17 23.75 18.58 -40.76
C ALA A 17 23.34 17.10 -40.93
N PHE A 18 24.32 16.19 -41.08
CA PHE A 18 24.10 14.74 -41.24
C PHE A 18 24.27 13.92 -39.96
N SER A 19 24.64 14.54 -38.83
CA SER A 19 24.60 13.84 -37.56
C SER A 19 23.13 13.58 -37.19
N PRO A 20 22.68 12.32 -37.04
CA PRO A 20 21.33 12.06 -36.57
C PRO A 20 21.28 12.55 -35.13
N ILE A 21 20.73 13.74 -34.92
CA ILE A 21 20.32 14.24 -33.61
C ILE A 21 19.08 13.42 -33.23
N CYS A 22 19.29 12.12 -33.00
CA CYS A 22 18.36 11.28 -32.29
C CYS A 22 18.58 11.56 -30.81
N PHE A 23 18.19 12.76 -30.37
CA PHE A 23 17.82 12.99 -28.98
C PHE A 23 16.50 12.24 -28.75
N CYS A 24 16.60 10.91 -28.72
CA CYS A 24 15.62 10.09 -28.05
C CYS A 24 15.86 10.37 -26.56
N GLY A 25 15.24 11.44 -26.06
CA GLY A 25 15.08 11.63 -24.64
C GLY A 25 14.41 10.36 -24.13
N LYS A 26 15.17 9.51 -23.42
CA LYS A 26 14.58 8.41 -22.66
C LYS A 26 13.69 9.07 -21.62
N THR A 27 12.41 9.25 -21.93
CA THR A 27 11.38 9.33 -20.90
C THR A 27 11.51 8.05 -20.11
N THR A 28 12.13 8.16 -18.94
CA THR A 28 12.35 7.04 -18.03
C THR A 28 11.04 6.78 -17.28
N GLY A 29 10.03 6.37 -18.03
CA GLY A 29 8.73 5.93 -17.54
C GLY A 29 8.29 4.76 -18.40
N GLY A 30 8.84 3.58 -18.13
CA GLY A 30 8.33 2.36 -18.75
C GLY A 30 6.95 2.06 -18.21
N TYR A 31 6.05 1.56 -19.06
CA TYR A 31 4.75 1.07 -18.60
C TYR A 31 4.94 -0.07 -17.60
N LEU A 32 4.20 -0.04 -16.49
CA LEU A 32 4.17 -1.15 -15.54
C LEU A 32 3.25 -2.24 -16.09
N TYR A 33 3.69 -3.49 -16.05
CA TYR A 33 2.86 -4.62 -16.48
C TYR A 33 3.18 -5.87 -15.67
N PRO A 34 2.23 -6.80 -15.47
CA PRO A 34 2.45 -7.92 -14.57
C PRO A 34 3.64 -8.80 -14.96
N GLN A 35 3.82 -9.07 -16.26
CA GLN A 35 4.79 -10.04 -16.80
C GLN A 35 6.24 -9.51 -16.86
N PHE A 36 6.55 -8.37 -16.21
CA PHE A 36 7.84 -7.68 -16.34
C PHE A 36 9.07 -8.56 -16.06
N TYR A 37 8.95 -9.48 -15.09
CA TYR A 37 10.04 -10.37 -14.69
C TYR A 37 9.94 -11.79 -15.25
N ASP A 38 8.94 -12.11 -16.09
CA ASP A 38 8.67 -13.49 -16.53
C ASP A 38 9.84 -14.11 -17.30
N ARG A 39 10.69 -13.29 -17.94
CA ARG A 39 11.90 -13.75 -18.64
C ARG A 39 13.18 -13.57 -17.82
N SER A 40 13.31 -12.45 -17.10
CA SER A 40 14.54 -12.05 -16.42
C SER A 40 14.68 -12.67 -15.03
N CYS A 41 13.58 -12.90 -14.32
CA CYS A 41 13.55 -13.61 -13.05
C CYS A 41 12.21 -14.36 -12.87
N PRO A 42 12.04 -15.52 -13.54
CA PRO A 42 10.75 -16.24 -13.58
C PRO A 42 10.24 -16.66 -12.18
N LYS A 43 11.16 -16.91 -11.23
CA LYS A 43 10.83 -17.30 -9.85
C LYS A 43 10.56 -16.12 -8.92
N ALA A 44 10.60 -14.87 -9.39
CA ALA A 44 10.53 -13.70 -8.52
C ALA A 44 9.28 -13.69 -7.62
N ARG A 45 8.10 -13.93 -8.22
CA ARG A 45 6.82 -13.97 -7.49
C ARG A 45 6.74 -15.10 -6.48
N GLU A 46 7.27 -16.28 -6.83
CA GLU A 46 7.28 -17.45 -5.96
C GLU A 46 8.17 -17.23 -4.73
N ILE A 47 9.38 -16.68 -4.93
CA ILE A 47 10.32 -16.36 -3.86
C ILE A 47 9.72 -15.35 -2.89
N VAL A 48 9.13 -14.25 -3.41
CA VAL A 48 8.46 -13.25 -2.57
C VAL A 48 7.34 -13.88 -1.76
N HIS A 49 6.44 -14.62 -2.42
CA HIS A 49 5.30 -15.24 -1.76
C HIS A 49 5.73 -16.20 -0.65
N SER A 50 6.72 -17.06 -0.91
CA SER A 50 7.23 -18.04 0.05
C SER A 50 7.75 -17.40 1.34
N ILE A 51 8.57 -16.35 1.21
CA ILE A 51 9.16 -15.66 2.36
C ILE A 51 8.10 -14.86 3.12
N VAL A 52 7.17 -14.18 2.42
CA VAL A 52 6.04 -13.49 3.05
C VAL A 52 5.16 -14.48 3.81
N ALA A 53 4.82 -15.63 3.21
CA ALA A 53 4.03 -16.67 3.86
C ALA A 53 4.69 -17.18 5.15
N LYS A 54 6.00 -17.45 5.10
CA LYS A 54 6.80 -17.82 6.28
C LYS A 54 6.79 -16.73 7.36
N ALA A 55 6.97 -15.47 6.98
CA ALA A 55 6.96 -14.34 7.92
C ALA A 55 5.58 -14.13 8.57
N VAL A 56 4.50 -14.24 7.80
CA VAL A 56 3.11 -14.14 8.29
C VAL A 56 2.74 -15.34 9.17
N ALA A 57 3.18 -16.55 8.82
CA ALA A 57 2.98 -17.74 9.66
C ALA A 57 3.70 -17.61 11.02
N LYS A 58 4.88 -17.00 11.03
CA LYS A 58 5.63 -16.71 12.27
C LYS A 58 4.96 -15.61 13.10
N GLU A 59 4.49 -14.55 12.45
CA GLU A 59 3.76 -13.46 13.11
C GLU A 59 2.66 -12.92 12.20
N ALA A 60 1.40 -13.24 12.50
CA ALA A 60 0.26 -12.86 11.66
C ALA A 60 0.16 -11.33 11.41
N ARG A 61 0.61 -10.51 12.37
CA ARG A 61 0.66 -9.04 12.24
C ARG A 61 1.64 -8.56 11.16
N MET A 62 2.54 -9.42 10.68
CA MET A 62 3.48 -9.05 9.63
C MET A 62 2.77 -8.73 8.31
N ALA A 63 1.64 -9.38 8.01
CA ALA A 63 0.83 -9.06 6.83
C ALA A 63 0.39 -7.59 6.83
N ALA A 64 -0.14 -7.12 7.96
CA ALA A 64 -0.51 -5.71 8.15
C ALA A 64 0.69 -4.76 8.02
N SER A 65 1.85 -5.22 8.48
CA SER A 65 3.09 -4.44 8.52
C SER A 65 3.63 -4.20 7.11
N LEU A 66 3.68 -5.25 6.28
CA LEU A 66 4.14 -5.18 4.89
C LEU A 66 3.20 -4.37 4.00
N LEU A 67 1.89 -4.54 4.16
CA LEU A 67 0.92 -3.70 3.45
C LEU A 67 1.07 -2.22 3.83
N ARG A 68 1.20 -1.93 5.13
CA ARG A 68 1.41 -0.56 5.62
C ARG A 68 2.73 0.02 5.10
N LEU A 69 3.80 -0.79 5.05
CA LEU A 69 5.08 -0.35 4.52
C LEU A 69 4.95 0.09 3.05
N HIS A 70 4.24 -0.69 2.22
CA HIS A 70 3.97 -0.32 0.83
C HIS A 70 3.13 0.96 0.70
N PHE A 71 2.09 1.11 1.52
CA PHE A 71 1.29 2.35 1.56
C PHE A 71 2.15 3.58 1.89
N HIS A 72 3.01 3.46 2.91
CA HIS A 72 3.85 4.57 3.37
C HIS A 72 4.86 5.00 2.30
N ASP A 73 5.42 4.07 1.54
CA ASP A 73 6.29 4.36 0.39
C ASP A 73 5.53 5.12 -0.71
N CYS A 74 4.43 4.55 -1.21
CA CYS A 74 3.64 5.16 -2.28
C CYS A 74 3.12 6.57 -1.94
N PHE A 75 2.85 6.86 -0.66
CA PHE A 75 2.41 8.18 -0.22
C PHE A 75 3.54 9.23 -0.17
N VAL A 76 4.80 8.85 -0.29
CA VAL A 76 5.96 9.75 -0.24
C VAL A 76 6.75 9.63 -1.53
N LYS A 77 6.67 10.67 -2.39
CA LYS A 77 7.34 10.73 -3.71
C LYS A 77 7.04 9.58 -4.70
N GLY A 78 6.27 8.58 -4.32
CA GLY A 78 5.81 7.51 -5.20
C GLY A 78 6.21 6.13 -4.68
N CYS A 79 5.79 5.08 -5.38
CA CYS A 79 6.18 3.71 -5.00
C CYS A 79 7.59 3.41 -5.51
N ASP A 80 8.61 3.97 -4.85
CA ASP A 80 10.00 3.97 -5.29
C ASP A 80 10.98 3.36 -4.27
N ALA A 81 10.48 2.68 -3.23
CA ALA A 81 11.27 2.10 -2.15
C ALA A 81 12.17 3.11 -1.38
N SER A 82 11.90 4.41 -1.50
CA SER A 82 12.64 5.45 -0.76
C SER A 82 12.52 5.29 0.75
N VAL A 83 11.41 4.71 1.24
CA VAL A 83 11.21 4.43 2.67
C VAL A 83 12.19 3.41 3.25
N LEU A 84 12.80 2.56 2.41
CA LEU A 84 13.74 1.52 2.83
C LEU A 84 15.14 2.08 3.10
N LEU A 85 15.49 3.24 2.53
CA LEU A 85 16.81 3.83 2.63
C LEU A 85 17.12 4.26 4.07
N ASP A 86 18.26 3.81 4.58
CA ASP A 86 18.80 4.25 5.87
C ASP A 86 19.53 5.59 5.75
N SER A 87 19.71 6.26 6.90
CA SER A 87 20.40 7.53 6.92
C SER A 87 21.89 7.33 6.62
N THR A 88 22.39 8.04 5.62
CA THR A 88 23.81 8.10 5.23
C THR A 88 24.18 9.56 5.00
N GLY A 89 25.46 9.94 4.95
CA GLY A 89 25.91 11.34 4.97
C GLY A 89 25.03 12.39 4.23
N SER A 90 24.53 12.09 3.02
CA SER A 90 23.64 12.96 2.24
C SER A 90 22.13 12.61 2.26
N ILE A 91 21.73 11.46 2.82
CA ILE A 91 20.36 10.96 2.86
C ILE A 91 19.85 10.95 4.30
N VAL A 92 18.74 11.64 4.54
CA VAL A 92 18.01 11.56 5.81
C VAL A 92 16.83 10.59 5.62
N SER A 93 16.86 9.46 6.34
CA SER A 93 15.88 8.39 6.18
C SER A 93 14.45 8.81 6.55
N GLU A 94 13.49 8.36 5.75
CA GLU A 94 12.07 8.46 6.08
C GLU A 94 11.67 7.65 7.30
N LYS A 95 12.46 6.64 7.69
CA LYS A 95 12.24 5.85 8.92
C LYS A 95 12.22 6.74 10.17
N GLY A 96 12.93 7.87 10.15
CA GLY A 96 12.96 8.85 11.24
C GLY A 96 11.76 9.81 11.31
N SER A 97 10.86 9.80 10.33
CA SER A 97 9.70 10.69 10.29
C SER A 97 8.68 10.37 11.40
N ASN A 98 7.88 11.36 11.80
CA ASN A 98 6.82 11.20 12.80
C ASN A 98 5.87 10.00 12.55
N PRO A 99 5.38 9.74 11.32
CA PRO A 99 4.52 8.58 11.06
C PRO A 99 5.26 7.23 11.05
N ASN A 100 6.59 7.22 10.90
CA ASN A 100 7.37 5.99 10.68
C ASN A 100 8.18 5.57 11.91
N ARG A 101 8.73 6.52 12.66
CA ARG A 101 9.61 6.28 13.82
C ARG A 101 8.91 5.39 14.84
N ASN A 102 9.56 4.31 15.24
CA ASN A 102 9.03 3.31 16.18
C ASN A 102 7.64 2.77 15.78
N SER A 103 7.32 2.75 14.48
CA SER A 103 5.98 2.46 13.98
C SER A 103 5.97 1.53 12.77
N LEU A 104 6.73 1.85 11.72
CA LEU A 104 6.93 0.93 10.58
C LEU A 104 7.81 -0.25 10.99
N ARG A 105 7.54 -1.41 10.38
CA ARG A 105 8.20 -2.70 10.67
C ARG A 105 8.06 -3.63 9.45
N GLY A 106 8.85 -4.71 9.43
CA GLY A 106 8.90 -5.65 8.30
C GLY A 106 10.01 -5.35 7.29
N PHE A 107 10.92 -4.41 7.60
CA PHE A 107 12.10 -4.12 6.78
C PHE A 107 12.97 -5.36 6.62
N GLU A 108 13.14 -6.12 7.70
CA GLU A 108 13.89 -7.37 7.75
C GLU A 108 13.33 -8.46 6.81
N VAL A 109 12.02 -8.46 6.59
CA VAL A 109 11.38 -9.40 5.65
C VAL A 109 11.68 -8.98 4.21
N ILE A 110 11.65 -7.68 3.91
CA ILE A 110 12.04 -7.15 2.60
C ILE A 110 13.52 -7.46 2.32
N ASP A 111 14.39 -7.35 3.32
CA ASP A 111 15.81 -7.71 3.21
C ASP A 111 16.01 -9.21 2.96
N GLU A 112 15.27 -10.10 3.65
CA GLU A 112 15.30 -11.55 3.41
C GLU A 112 14.86 -11.87 1.97
N ILE A 113 13.78 -11.25 1.49
CA ILE A 113 13.29 -11.40 0.10
C ILE A 113 14.33 -10.91 -0.89
N LYS A 114 14.87 -9.71 -0.69
CA LYS A 114 15.87 -9.12 -1.58
C LYS A 114 17.12 -9.99 -1.64
N SER A 115 17.60 -10.49 -0.50
CA SER A 115 18.77 -11.39 -0.45
C SER A 115 18.51 -12.70 -1.22
N ALA A 116 17.33 -13.29 -1.10
CA ALA A 116 16.98 -14.50 -1.84
C ALA A 116 16.89 -14.23 -3.36
N LEU A 117 16.28 -13.11 -3.76
CA LEU A 117 16.17 -12.72 -5.17
C LEU A 117 17.53 -12.39 -5.78
N GLU A 118 18.42 -11.70 -5.07
CA GLU A 118 19.76 -11.39 -5.59
C GLU A 118 20.63 -12.63 -5.76
N LYS A 119 20.35 -13.73 -5.03
CA LYS A 119 21.00 -15.03 -5.25
C LYS A 119 20.46 -15.75 -6.49
N GLU A 120 19.17 -15.62 -6.79
CA GLU A 120 18.53 -16.27 -7.94
C GLU A 120 18.73 -15.48 -9.24
N CYS A 121 18.55 -14.16 -9.19
CA CYS A 121 18.57 -13.25 -10.33
C CYS A 121 19.21 -11.90 -9.95
N PRO A 122 20.56 -11.82 -9.96
CA PRO A 122 21.29 -10.64 -9.53
C PRO A 122 20.84 -9.36 -10.26
N GLN A 123 20.75 -8.26 -9.51
CA GLN A 123 20.49 -6.89 -9.99
C GLN A 123 19.24 -6.74 -10.87
N THR A 124 18.25 -7.62 -10.69
CA THR A 124 17.10 -7.72 -11.59
C THR A 124 15.83 -7.12 -10.98
N VAL A 125 15.40 -7.60 -9.81
CA VAL A 125 14.12 -7.23 -9.20
C VAL A 125 14.29 -6.01 -8.28
N SER A 126 13.49 -4.97 -8.47
CA SER A 126 13.56 -3.75 -7.65
C SER A 126 12.97 -3.96 -6.26
N CYS A 127 13.46 -3.22 -5.27
CA CYS A 127 12.87 -3.20 -3.93
C CYS A 127 11.43 -2.67 -3.96
N ALA A 128 11.14 -1.69 -4.82
CA ALA A 128 9.80 -1.15 -5.00
C ALA A 128 8.78 -2.23 -5.42
N ASP A 129 9.15 -3.10 -6.36
CA ASP A 129 8.29 -4.20 -6.79
C ASP A 129 8.20 -5.33 -5.76
N ILE A 130 9.26 -5.59 -4.99
CA ILE A 130 9.22 -6.51 -3.84
C ILE A 130 8.14 -6.06 -2.85
N MET A 131 8.07 -4.76 -2.53
CA MET A 131 7.05 -4.26 -1.61
C MET A 131 5.63 -4.38 -2.16
N ALA A 132 5.44 -4.10 -3.46
CA ALA A 132 4.15 -4.23 -4.12
C ALA A 132 3.65 -5.69 -4.12
N LEU A 133 4.52 -6.64 -4.44
CA LEU A 133 4.22 -8.07 -4.34
C LEU A 133 3.95 -8.51 -2.90
N SER A 134 4.76 -8.04 -1.94
CA SER A 134 4.60 -8.35 -0.52
C SER A 134 3.26 -7.87 0.04
N ALA A 135 2.80 -6.69 -0.38
CA ALA A 135 1.50 -6.15 -0.02
C ALA A 135 0.34 -7.01 -0.54
N ARG A 136 0.43 -7.47 -1.79
CA ARG A 136 -0.56 -8.39 -2.39
C ARG A 136 -0.57 -9.72 -1.66
N ASP A 137 0.59 -10.35 -1.51
CA ASP A 137 0.70 -11.66 -0.86
C ASP A 137 0.20 -11.62 0.59
N SER A 138 0.52 -10.55 1.33
CA SER A 138 0.00 -10.30 2.69
C SER A 138 -1.53 -10.22 2.73
N THR A 139 -2.15 -9.62 1.70
CA THR A 139 -3.61 -9.50 1.62
C THR A 139 -4.26 -10.84 1.32
N VAL A 140 -3.68 -11.61 0.40
CA VAL A 140 -4.18 -12.95 0.06
C VAL A 140 -4.05 -13.92 1.25
N LEU A 141 -2.92 -13.91 1.94
CA LEU A 141 -2.65 -14.79 3.08
C LEU A 141 -3.58 -14.55 4.28
N THR A 142 -4.19 -13.37 4.35
CA THR A 142 -5.14 -12.99 5.40
C THR A 142 -6.61 -13.16 4.97
N GLY A 143 -6.84 -13.80 3.82
CA GLY A 143 -8.18 -14.12 3.30
C GLY A 143 -8.77 -13.08 2.36
N GLY A 144 -7.99 -12.09 1.93
CA GLY A 144 -8.37 -11.14 0.90
C GLY A 144 -8.32 -11.74 -0.52
N SER A 145 -8.88 -11.01 -1.49
CA SER A 145 -8.81 -11.41 -2.91
C SER A 145 -7.42 -11.19 -3.49
N SER A 146 -7.02 -12.03 -4.45
CA SER A 146 -5.78 -11.82 -5.22
C SER A 146 -6.01 -10.87 -6.40
N TRP A 147 -4.96 -10.19 -6.83
CA TRP A 147 -4.94 -9.38 -8.05
C TRP A 147 -3.58 -9.49 -8.75
N GLU A 148 -3.55 -9.10 -10.02
CA GLU A 148 -2.30 -8.96 -10.77
C GLU A 148 -1.59 -7.66 -10.37
N VAL A 149 -0.37 -7.80 -9.87
CA VAL A 149 0.49 -6.66 -9.54
C VAL A 149 1.28 -6.31 -10.81
N PRO A 150 1.13 -5.11 -11.38
CA PRO A 150 2.03 -4.66 -12.43
C PRO A 150 3.37 -4.28 -11.83
N LEU A 151 4.41 -4.63 -12.56
CA LEU A 151 5.80 -4.59 -12.13
C LEU A 151 6.61 -3.78 -13.15
N GLY A 152 7.86 -3.45 -12.79
CA GLY A 152 8.75 -2.57 -13.53
C GLY A 152 9.11 -1.29 -12.79
N ARG A 153 8.74 -1.16 -11.50
CA ARG A 153 9.13 0.01 -10.68
C ARG A 153 10.64 0.01 -10.49
N ARG A 154 11.21 1.19 -10.23
CA ARG A 154 12.64 1.36 -9.98
C ARG A 154 12.87 2.00 -8.62
N ASP A 155 14.00 1.65 -8.01
CA ASP A 155 14.35 2.12 -6.68
C ASP A 155 14.89 3.55 -6.70
N SER A 156 14.46 4.33 -5.71
CA SER A 156 14.86 5.71 -5.49
C SER A 156 16.32 5.79 -5.07
N ARG A 157 16.95 6.91 -5.42
CA ARG A 157 18.31 7.27 -4.95
C ARG A 157 18.30 8.24 -3.76
N GLY A 158 17.13 8.59 -3.23
CA GLY A 158 17.04 9.48 -2.10
C GLY A 158 15.66 9.49 -1.45
N ALA A 159 15.65 9.63 -0.13
CA ALA A 159 14.46 9.69 0.70
C ALA A 159 13.97 11.13 0.92
N SER A 160 12.73 11.30 1.40
CA SER A 160 12.14 12.59 1.78
C SER A 160 11.50 12.53 3.15
N LEU A 161 12.29 12.85 4.18
CA LEU A 161 11.80 12.99 5.56
C LEU A 161 10.64 14.00 5.66
N SER A 162 10.75 15.14 4.97
CA SER A 162 9.70 16.18 4.95
C SER A 162 8.44 15.68 4.22
N GLY A 163 8.60 15.00 3.10
CA GLY A 163 7.50 14.35 2.38
C GLY A 163 6.76 13.34 3.27
N SER A 164 7.49 12.49 3.99
CA SER A 164 6.89 11.55 4.93
C SER A 164 6.12 12.24 6.06
N ASN A 165 6.69 13.28 6.67
CA ASN A 165 6.01 14.04 7.73
C ASN A 165 4.72 14.74 7.27
N ASN A 166 4.68 15.20 6.02
CA ASN A 166 3.59 16.06 5.54
C ASN A 166 2.52 15.30 4.75
N ASN A 167 2.92 14.32 3.94
CA ASN A 167 2.02 13.66 2.98
C ASN A 167 1.27 12.48 3.59
N ILE A 168 1.87 11.80 4.57
CA ILE A 168 1.23 10.64 5.21
C ILE A 168 0.09 11.16 6.11
N PRO A 169 -1.13 10.62 5.98
CA PRO A 169 -2.23 10.98 6.86
C PRO A 169 -1.91 10.62 8.32
N ALA A 170 -2.03 11.60 9.22
CA ALA A 170 -1.89 11.34 10.65
C ALA A 170 -3.23 10.87 11.22
N PRO A 171 -3.24 10.03 12.27
CA PRO A 171 -4.49 9.54 12.88
C PRO A 171 -5.43 10.66 13.35
N ASN A 172 -4.88 11.80 13.75
CA ASN A 172 -5.65 12.97 14.21
C ASN A 172 -6.07 13.93 13.09
N ASN A 173 -5.78 13.63 11.82
CA ASN A 173 -6.23 14.46 10.70
C ASN A 173 -7.75 14.33 10.52
N THR A 174 -8.39 15.45 10.15
CA THR A 174 -9.82 15.42 9.81
C THR A 174 -10.06 14.63 8.53
N PHE A 175 -11.28 14.09 8.35
CA PHE A 175 -11.65 13.40 7.12
C PHE A 175 -11.32 14.21 5.85
N GLN A 176 -11.60 15.52 5.86
CA GLN A 176 -11.33 16.39 4.70
C GLN A 176 -9.83 16.53 4.43
N THR A 177 -9.01 16.64 5.47
CA THR A 177 -7.55 16.66 5.32
C THR A 177 -7.04 15.36 4.70
N ILE A 178 -7.56 14.21 5.13
CA ILE A 178 -7.17 12.90 4.60
C ILE A 178 -7.62 12.76 3.15
N LEU A 179 -8.86 13.13 2.82
CA LEU A 179 -9.37 13.11 1.45
C LEU A 179 -8.53 14.00 0.52
N THR A 180 -8.12 15.19 0.97
CA THR A 180 -7.22 16.06 0.20
C THR A 180 -5.87 15.37 -0.05
N LYS A 181 -5.27 14.75 0.96
CA LYS A 181 -4.01 14.00 0.80
C LYS A 181 -4.15 12.84 -0.20
N PHE A 182 -5.27 12.12 -0.19
CA PHE A 182 -5.56 11.07 -1.17
C PHE A 182 -5.75 11.64 -2.59
N LYS A 183 -6.48 12.75 -2.74
CA LYS A 183 -6.66 13.42 -4.03
C LYS A 183 -5.33 13.90 -4.64
N LEU A 184 -4.40 14.36 -3.81
CA LEU A 184 -3.03 14.71 -4.25
C LEU A 184 -2.24 13.49 -4.78
N LYS A 185 -2.71 12.28 -4.50
CA LYS A 185 -2.20 11.02 -5.04
C LYS A 185 -3.06 10.44 -6.16
N GLY A 186 -4.01 11.22 -6.70
CA GLY A 186 -4.95 10.76 -7.73
C GLY A 186 -5.98 9.75 -7.22
N LEU A 187 -6.12 9.63 -5.89
CA LEU A 187 -7.06 8.73 -5.21
C LEU A 187 -8.32 9.49 -4.79
N ASN A 188 -9.48 8.90 -5.01
CA ASN A 188 -10.78 9.48 -4.68
C ASN A 188 -11.32 8.95 -3.34
N VAL A 189 -12.56 9.33 -2.99
CA VAL A 189 -13.20 8.92 -1.73
C VAL A 189 -13.49 7.42 -1.68
N VAL A 190 -13.76 6.77 -2.82
CA VAL A 190 -13.94 5.31 -2.90
C VAL A 190 -12.63 4.61 -2.56
N ASP A 191 -11.52 5.11 -3.08
CA ASP A 191 -10.17 4.57 -2.81
C ASP A 191 -9.80 4.74 -1.33
N LEU A 192 -10.13 5.89 -0.75
CA LEU A 192 -9.95 6.16 0.67
C LEU A 192 -10.74 5.19 1.56
N VAL A 193 -12.01 4.95 1.23
CA VAL A 193 -12.87 4.03 1.98
C VAL A 193 -12.36 2.59 1.85
N ALA A 194 -12.01 2.16 0.64
CA ALA A 194 -11.48 0.83 0.37
C ALA A 194 -10.16 0.58 1.13
N LEU A 195 -9.20 1.51 1.05
CA LEU A 195 -7.90 1.39 1.71
C LEU A 195 -8.03 1.44 3.24
N SER A 196 -8.93 2.26 3.77
CA SER A 196 -9.23 2.31 5.21
C SER A 196 -9.80 0.98 5.71
N GLY A 197 -10.63 0.30 4.91
CA GLY A 197 -11.22 -1.00 5.24
C GLY A 197 -10.18 -2.11 5.41
N ILE A 198 -9.19 -2.21 4.52
CA ILE A 198 -8.17 -3.27 4.57
C ILE A 198 -7.32 -3.18 5.86
N LEU A 199 -6.99 -1.96 6.30
CA LEU A 199 -6.25 -1.71 7.55
C LEU A 199 -7.01 -2.15 8.82
N THR A 200 -8.35 -2.18 8.77
CA THR A 200 -9.17 -2.65 9.89
C THR A 200 -9.18 -4.18 10.03
N GLN A 201 -9.08 -4.91 8.92
CA GLN A 201 -9.13 -6.38 8.92
C GLN A 201 -7.81 -7.02 9.39
N LEU A 202 -6.68 -6.35 9.14
CA LEU A 202 -5.34 -6.88 9.39
C LEU A 202 -4.83 -6.67 10.84
N SER A 203 -5.64 -6.06 11.72
CA SER A 203 -5.24 -5.75 13.09
C SER A 203 -5.89 -6.71 14.09
N PRO A 204 -5.13 -7.61 14.78
CA PRO A 204 -5.68 -8.30 15.94
C PRO A 204 -6.03 -7.26 17.01
N LEU A 205 -7.28 -7.31 17.49
CA LEU A 205 -7.83 -6.45 18.52
C LEU A 205 -7.08 -6.66 19.84
N SER A 206 -6.03 -5.89 20.07
CA SER A 206 -5.46 -5.67 21.41
C SER A 206 -5.99 -4.33 21.93
N PHE A 207 -6.46 -4.32 23.19
CA PHE A 207 -7.12 -3.19 23.86
C PHE A 207 -6.38 -1.84 23.74
N ARG A 208 -5.05 -1.82 23.60
CA ARG A 208 -4.27 -0.57 23.41
C ARG A 208 -4.44 0.08 22.02
N LYS A 209 -5.07 -0.58 21.05
CA LYS A 209 -5.30 -0.07 19.68
C LYS A 209 -6.72 0.49 19.43
N LEU A 210 -7.54 0.64 20.46
CA LEU A 210 -8.92 1.14 20.34
C LEU A 210 -9.02 2.58 19.79
N LEU A 211 -8.00 3.42 19.97
CA LEU A 211 -8.00 4.80 19.47
C LEU A 211 -7.76 4.90 17.95
N ILE A 212 -6.79 4.14 17.41
CA ILE A 212 -6.56 4.05 15.95
C ILE A 212 -7.74 3.35 15.29
N TRP A 213 -8.27 2.31 15.94
CA TRP A 213 -9.49 1.64 15.49
C TRP A 213 -10.68 2.62 15.43
N SER A 214 -10.91 3.43 16.47
CA SER A 214 -11.97 4.45 16.47
C SER A 214 -11.80 5.49 15.36
N LEU A 215 -10.57 5.89 15.03
CA LEU A 215 -10.31 6.91 14.00
C LEU A 215 -10.43 6.35 12.58
N VAL A 216 -9.83 5.19 12.29
CA VAL A 216 -9.98 4.52 10.98
C VAL A 216 -11.43 4.11 10.76
N PHE A 217 -12.11 3.62 11.79
CA PHE A 217 -13.54 3.35 11.77
C PHE A 217 -14.36 4.63 11.55
N LYS A 218 -14.03 5.76 12.19
CA LYS A 218 -14.68 7.05 11.93
C LYS A 218 -14.48 7.54 10.51
N ILE A 219 -13.27 7.45 9.96
CA ILE A 219 -12.98 7.83 8.57
C ILE A 219 -13.75 6.95 7.60
N PHE A 220 -13.76 5.64 7.87
CA PHE A 220 -14.51 4.66 7.12
C PHE A 220 -16.02 4.99 7.13
N VAL A 221 -16.61 5.15 8.32
CA VAL A 221 -18.02 5.49 8.50
C VAL A 221 -18.34 6.81 7.81
N GLN A 222 -17.53 7.85 7.98
CA GLN A 222 -17.77 9.16 7.39
C GLN A 222 -17.68 9.12 5.85
N GLY A 223 -16.74 8.37 5.29
CA GLY A 223 -16.65 8.15 3.84
C GLY A 223 -17.81 7.31 3.30
N ALA A 224 -18.22 6.26 4.00
CA ALA A 224 -19.35 5.43 3.63
C ALA A 224 -20.68 6.21 3.69
N THR A 225 -20.85 7.09 4.68
CA THR A 225 -21.99 8.03 4.75
C THR A 225 -21.98 9.00 3.57
N GLN A 226 -20.83 9.57 3.17
CA GLN A 226 -20.74 10.45 2.00
C GLN A 226 -21.07 9.73 0.69
N LEU A 227 -20.76 8.45 0.58
CA LEU A 227 -21.10 7.62 -0.57
C LEU A 227 -22.54 7.10 -0.54
N GLY A 228 -23.34 7.47 0.47
CA GLY A 228 -24.72 6.98 0.64
C GLY A 228 -24.82 5.48 0.93
N MET A 229 -23.74 4.88 1.43
CA MET A 229 -23.63 3.42 1.66
C MET A 229 -24.11 3.01 3.06
N LEU A 230 -24.28 3.97 3.97
CA LEU A 230 -24.82 3.75 5.32
C LEU A 230 -26.18 4.44 5.44
N GLY A 231 -27.22 3.68 5.82
CA GLY A 231 -28.53 4.22 6.17
C GLY A 231 -28.48 5.04 7.47
N ALA A 232 -29.40 5.99 7.62
CA ALA A 232 -29.48 6.87 8.79
C ALA A 232 -29.64 6.07 10.11
N PRO A 233 -29.05 6.52 11.23
CA PRO A 233 -29.09 5.77 12.48
C PRO A 233 -30.51 5.81 13.08
N ALA A 234 -31.08 4.64 13.34
CA ALA A 234 -32.25 4.52 14.21
C ALA A 234 -31.84 4.76 15.67
N SER A 235 -32.59 5.63 16.34
CA SER A 235 -32.38 6.06 17.73
C SER A 235 -32.71 4.94 18.73
N GLY A 236 -31.74 4.51 19.55
CA GLY A 236 -31.98 3.54 20.64
C GLY A 236 -30.82 3.44 21.65
N ARG A 237 -31.14 3.19 22.93
CA ARG A 237 -30.24 3.25 24.12
C ARG A 237 -29.36 1.99 24.30
N GLY A 238 -28.21 2.15 24.99
CA GLY A 238 -27.08 1.19 25.03
C GLY A 238 -27.07 0.10 26.11
N CYS A 239 -25.99 -0.72 26.13
CA CYS A 239 -25.76 -1.85 27.04
C CYS A 239 -24.55 -1.66 27.97
N THR A 240 -24.65 -2.18 29.21
CA THR A 240 -23.63 -2.20 30.27
C THR A 240 -22.84 -3.52 30.31
N THR A 241 -21.61 -3.45 30.85
CA THR A 241 -20.56 -4.49 30.86
C THR A 241 -20.75 -5.62 31.87
N SER A 242 -20.47 -6.88 31.48
CA SER A 242 -19.96 -7.93 32.38
C SER A 242 -19.09 -8.95 31.62
N GLN A 243 -18.29 -9.67 32.40
CA GLN A 243 -17.03 -10.37 32.13
C GLN A 243 -17.10 -11.69 31.32
N GLU A 244 -15.89 -12.11 30.89
CA GLU A 244 -15.34 -13.47 30.92
C GLU A 244 -15.25 -14.36 29.65
N THR A 245 -13.97 -14.59 29.27
CA THR A 245 -13.34 -15.85 28.84
C THR A 245 -14.07 -16.74 27.83
N GLY A 246 -13.67 -16.64 26.56
CA GLY A 246 -13.91 -17.65 25.54
C GLY A 246 -12.93 -17.52 24.37
N SER A 247 -12.36 -18.64 23.92
CA SER A 247 -11.45 -18.67 22.76
C SER A 247 -12.17 -18.23 21.48
N LEU A 248 -11.52 -17.35 20.71
CA LEU A 248 -12.03 -16.68 19.50
C LEU A 248 -12.37 -17.62 18.33
N THR A 249 -11.94 -18.88 18.37
CA THR A 249 -12.38 -19.90 17.40
C THR A 249 -13.88 -20.21 17.50
N THR A 250 -14.50 -19.97 18.65
CA THR A 250 -15.94 -20.23 18.86
C THR A 250 -16.83 -19.08 18.40
N LEU A 251 -16.29 -17.85 18.30
CA LEU A 251 -16.99 -16.67 17.79
C LEU A 251 -17.19 -16.69 16.26
N PHE A 252 -16.40 -17.49 15.54
CA PHE A 252 -16.55 -17.68 14.09
C PHE A 252 -17.76 -18.54 13.69
N ASN A 253 -18.33 -19.33 14.61
CA ASN A 253 -19.34 -20.35 14.30
C ASN A 253 -20.78 -20.03 14.75
N ASN A 254 -21.13 -18.75 14.96
CA ASN A 254 -22.51 -18.33 15.26
C ASN A 254 -23.18 -19.06 16.45
N ARG A 255 -22.43 -19.53 17.45
CA ARG A 255 -23.02 -20.07 18.68
C ARG A 255 -22.43 -19.37 19.91
N LEU A 256 -23.35 -18.74 20.64
CA LEU A 256 -23.18 -18.00 21.90
C LEU A 256 -22.86 -16.50 21.72
N LEU A 257 -23.90 -15.73 21.37
CA LEU A 257 -23.97 -14.33 21.78
C LEU A 257 -24.53 -14.29 23.22
N PRO A 258 -23.86 -13.62 24.19
CA PRO A 258 -24.45 -13.37 25.50
C PRO A 258 -25.75 -12.57 25.35
N ASN A 259 -26.68 -12.77 26.30
CA ASN A 259 -28.08 -12.34 26.29
C ASN A 259 -28.30 -10.81 26.18
N CYS A 260 -28.00 -10.20 25.04
CA CYS A 260 -28.48 -8.87 24.68
C CYS A 260 -29.75 -8.99 23.84
N ALA A 261 -30.77 -8.18 24.15
CA ALA A 261 -32.03 -8.16 23.43
C ALA A 261 -31.83 -7.91 21.91
N PRO A 262 -32.63 -8.53 21.03
CA PRO A 262 -32.56 -8.29 19.60
C PRO A 262 -32.83 -6.80 19.30
N GLY A 263 -31.84 -6.08 18.75
CA GLY A 263 -31.98 -4.67 18.34
C GLY A 263 -31.09 -3.64 19.03
N ALA A 264 -30.06 -4.04 19.79
CA ALA A 264 -29.10 -3.08 20.36
C ALA A 264 -28.29 -2.37 19.26
N PRO A 265 -28.07 -1.03 19.33
CA PRO A 265 -27.38 -0.25 18.29
C PRO A 265 -25.97 -0.76 18.00
N ASP A 266 -25.27 -1.23 19.03
CA ASP A 266 -23.90 -1.73 18.91
C ASP A 266 -23.84 -3.10 18.21
N GLN A 267 -24.88 -3.94 18.36
CA GLN A 267 -24.99 -5.18 17.60
C GLN A 267 -25.41 -4.94 16.16
N GLU A 268 -26.28 -3.95 15.89
CA GLU A 268 -26.67 -3.59 14.54
C GLU A 268 -25.49 -2.97 13.78
N VAL A 269 -24.72 -2.08 14.40
CA VAL A 269 -23.51 -1.49 13.81
C VAL A 269 -22.43 -2.54 13.59
N THR A 270 -22.22 -3.46 14.54
CA THR A 270 -21.26 -4.56 14.41
C THR A 270 -21.70 -5.57 13.34
N ARG A 271 -23.00 -5.92 13.29
CA ARG A 271 -23.58 -6.80 12.27
C ARG A 271 -23.57 -6.16 10.89
N THR A 272 -23.83 -4.86 10.80
CA THR A 272 -23.75 -4.08 9.55
C THR A 272 -22.30 -3.93 9.11
N PHE A 273 -21.37 -3.74 10.04
CA PHE A 273 -19.93 -3.73 9.77
C PHE A 273 -19.43 -5.08 9.26
N PHE A 274 -19.81 -6.20 9.89
CA PHE A 274 -19.41 -7.54 9.43
C PHE A 274 -20.16 -8.01 8.17
N SER A 275 -21.42 -7.64 8.02
CA SER A 275 -22.20 -7.83 6.79
C SER A 275 -21.57 -7.04 5.65
N TRP A 276 -21.14 -5.80 5.90
CA TRP A 276 -20.50 -4.96 4.91
C TRP A 276 -19.04 -5.31 4.66
N THR A 277 -18.26 -5.80 5.63
CA THR A 277 -16.92 -6.38 5.35
C THR A 277 -17.05 -7.64 4.51
N SER A 278 -18.07 -8.47 4.74
CA SER A 278 -18.43 -9.60 3.87
C SER A 278 -18.97 -9.13 2.51
N GLN A 279 -19.71 -8.02 2.43
CA GLN A 279 -20.13 -7.43 1.16
C GLN A 279 -19.03 -6.64 0.47
N VAL A 280 -17.98 -6.18 1.15
CA VAL A 280 -16.75 -5.64 0.58
C VAL A 280 -15.82 -6.74 0.17
N GLN A 281 -15.87 -7.91 0.80
CA GLN A 281 -15.27 -9.14 0.29
C GLN A 281 -15.97 -9.59 -1.01
N LYS A 282 -17.31 -9.48 -1.08
CA LYS A 282 -18.11 -9.86 -2.26
C LYS A 282 -18.11 -8.82 -3.37
N SER A 283 -18.20 -7.54 -3.04
CA SER A 283 -17.92 -6.44 -3.97
C SER A 283 -16.43 -6.25 -4.17
N SER A 284 -15.58 -7.01 -3.43
CA SER A 284 -14.16 -7.08 -3.72
C SER A 284 -13.97 -7.56 -5.12
N THR A 285 -14.77 -8.45 -5.72
CA THR A 285 -14.64 -8.77 -7.15
C THR A 285 -14.89 -7.55 -8.06
N THR A 286 -15.79 -6.63 -7.69
CA THR A 286 -16.05 -5.36 -8.41
C THR A 286 -15.01 -4.26 -8.07
N VAL A 287 -14.46 -4.27 -6.86
CA VAL A 287 -13.33 -3.46 -6.42
C VAL A 287 -12.02 -4.04 -6.96
N THR A 288 -11.96 -5.32 -7.33
CA THR A 288 -10.81 -6.04 -7.93
C THR A 288 -10.70 -5.68 -9.41
N SER A 289 -11.82 -5.49 -10.12
CA SER A 289 -11.81 -4.79 -11.41
C SER A 289 -11.35 -3.33 -11.28
N ARG A 290 -11.47 -2.76 -10.09
CA ARG A 290 -10.98 -1.43 -9.74
C ARG A 290 -9.65 -1.43 -9.00
N THR A 291 -9.00 -2.56 -8.64
CA THR A 291 -7.69 -2.58 -7.95
C THR A 291 -6.53 -2.10 -8.83
N TYR A 292 -6.87 -1.48 -9.96
CA TYR A 292 -6.14 -0.42 -10.65
C TYR A 292 -5.58 0.73 -9.77
N TRP A 293 -5.72 0.69 -8.45
CA TRP A 293 -5.32 1.78 -7.55
C TRP A 293 -3.87 1.72 -7.03
N LEU A 294 -3.23 0.54 -6.96
CA LEU A 294 -1.75 0.43 -6.86
C LEU A 294 -1.05 0.63 -8.22
N GLN A 295 -1.87 0.88 -9.24
CA GLN A 295 -1.57 0.96 -10.67
C GLN A 295 -1.63 2.40 -11.18
N LYS A 296 -2.22 3.35 -10.43
CA LYS A 296 -2.21 4.75 -10.83
C LYS A 296 -0.80 5.30 -10.66
N ASP A 297 -0.20 5.56 -11.80
CA ASP A 297 1.15 6.06 -12.00
C ASP A 297 1.52 7.19 -11.02
N CYS A 298 2.77 7.09 -10.56
CA CYS A 298 3.58 8.26 -10.22
C CYS A 298 4.02 8.94 -11.50
#